data_AF-A0AAW4UQE8-F1
#
_entry.id   AF-A0AAW4UQE8-F1
#
_cell.length_a   1.000
_cell.length_b   1.000
_cell.length_c   1.000
_cell.angle_alpha   90.00
_cell.angle_beta   90.00
_cell.angle_gamma   90.00
#
_symmetry.space_group_name_H-M   'P 1'
#
loop_
_entity.id
_entity.type
_entity.pdbx_description
1 polymer ?
#
loop_
_entity_poly.entity_id
_entity_poly.type
_entity_poly.pdbx_seq_one_letter_code
_entity_poly.pdbx_strand_id
1 'polypeptide(L)'
;MSQLNSSSVQSQLKAAGYTLEKYERIYRQAFYDAAKKADPNWEIGKPIKDGALDSVTRELAESGKSPASGEKTFYTAETPKVYQ
;
A
#
# COMPACT_ATOMS: atom_id res chain seq x y z
N MET A 1 -5.62 -28.48 29.50
CA MET A 1 -4.54 -27.88 28.70
C MET A 1 -5.14 -27.35 27.41
N SER A 2 -5.24 -26.04 27.25
CA SER A 2 -5.80 -25.42 26.05
C SER A 2 -4.88 -25.66 24.87
N GLN A 3 -5.36 -26.39 23.87
CA GLN A 3 -4.79 -26.37 22.53
C GLN A 3 -4.98 -24.95 22.00
N LEU A 4 -3.94 -24.12 22.10
CA LEU A 4 -3.89 -22.87 21.38
C LEU A 4 -3.89 -23.22 19.90
N ASN A 5 -5.02 -22.95 19.25
CA ASN A 5 -5.35 -23.33 17.89
C ASN A 5 -4.31 -22.80 16.89
N SER A 6 -3.36 -23.64 16.49
CA SER A 6 -2.32 -23.34 15.51
C SER A 6 -2.91 -22.73 14.23
N SER A 7 -4.08 -23.18 13.78
CA SER A 7 -4.75 -22.67 12.57
C SER A 7 -5.27 -21.24 12.69
N SER A 8 -5.70 -20.81 13.88
CA SER A 8 -6.19 -19.43 14.10
C SER A 8 -5.02 -18.45 14.11
N VAL A 9 -3.92 -18.82 14.77
CA VAL A 9 -2.68 -18.03 14.77
C VAL A 9 -2.10 -17.94 13.35
N GLN A 10 -2.05 -19.05 12.62
CA GLN A 10 -1.59 -19.06 11.22
C GLN A 10 -2.48 -18.22 10.30
N SER A 11 -3.80 -18.27 10.47
CA SER A 11 -4.73 -17.44 9.68
C SER A 11 -4.57 -15.96 9.97
N GLN A 12 -4.39 -15.58 11.24
CA GLN A 12 -4.13 -14.19 11.64
C GLN A 12 -2.79 -13.69 11.11
N LEU A 13 -1.73 -14.50 11.16
CA LEU A 13 -0.42 -14.14 10.59
C LEU A 13 -0.49 -13.96 9.07
N LYS A 14 -1.22 -14.82 8.35
CA LYS A 14 -1.44 -14.68 6.90
C LYS A 14 -2.23 -13.42 6.58
N ALA A 15 -3.30 -13.14 7.32
CA ALA A 15 -4.11 -11.93 7.15
C ALA A 15 -3.30 -10.65 7.46
N ALA A 16 -2.46 -10.69 8.49
CA ALA A 16 -1.55 -9.59 8.82
C ALA A 16 -0.51 -9.36 7.72
N GLY A 17 0.06 -10.44 7.16
CA GLY A 17 0.98 -10.37 6.02
C GLY A 17 0.33 -9.77 4.77
N TYR A 18 -0.88 -10.21 4.42
CA TYR A 18 -1.66 -9.65 3.31
C TYR A 18 -1.96 -8.15 3.50
N THR A 19 -2.25 -7.75 4.74
CA THR A 19 -2.49 -6.34 5.09
C THR A 19 -1.21 -5.51 4.96
N LEU A 20 -0.08 -6.01 5.46
CA LEU A 20 1.22 -5.33 5.36
C LEU A 20 1.69 -5.18 3.92
N GLU A 21 1.55 -6.22 3.09
CA GLU A 21 1.91 -6.17 1.66
C GLU A 21 1.10 -5.10 0.92
N LYS A 22 -0.20 -5.00 1.21
CA LYS A 22 -1.07 -3.96 0.64
C LYS A 22 -0.60 -2.56 1.03
N TYR A 23 -0.26 -2.35 2.30
CA TYR A 23 0.30 -1.07 2.75
C TYR A 23 1.63 -0.76 2.06
N GLU A 24 2.57 -1.69 2.04
CA GLU A 24 3.88 -1.50 1.38
C GLU A 24 3.71 -1.10 -0.08
N ARG A 25 2.82 -1.76 -0.82
CA ARG A 25 2.57 -1.49 -2.22
C ARG A 25 2.01 -0.09 -2.46
N ILE A 26 1.05 0.32 -1.64
CA ILE A 26 0.42 1.64 -1.72
C ILE A 26 1.45 2.74 -1.48
N TYR A 27 2.23 2.63 -0.40
CA TYR A 27 3.24 3.63 -0.07
C TYR A 27 4.38 3.64 -1.09
N ARG A 28 4.87 2.47 -1.55
CA ARG A 28 5.89 2.40 -2.61
C ARG A 28 5.45 3.09 -3.89
N GLN A 29 4.19 2.94 -4.30
CA GLN A 29 3.68 3.61 -5.48
C GLN A 29 3.63 5.13 -5.29
N ALA A 30 3.15 5.61 -4.14
CA ALA A 30 3.08 7.04 -3.86
C ALA A 30 4.48 7.70 -3.89
N PHE A 31 5.49 7.04 -3.32
CA PHE A 31 6.88 7.51 -3.37
C PHE A 31 7.45 7.51 -4.79
N TYR A 32 7.19 6.44 -5.55
CA TYR A 32 7.63 6.34 -6.94
C TYR A 32 7.05 7.47 -7.80
N ASP A 33 5.74 7.72 -7.68
CA ASP A 33 5.05 8.75 -8.43
C ASP A 33 5.55 10.15 -8.07
N ALA A 34 5.77 10.41 -6.78
CA ALA A 34 6.33 11.66 -6.31
C ALA A 34 7.74 11.92 -6.84
N ALA A 35 8.60 10.89 -6.81
CA ALA A 35 9.96 10.99 -7.35
C ALA A 35 9.93 11.22 -8.87
N LYS A 36 9.11 10.49 -9.61
CA LYS A 36 8.94 10.67 -11.07
C LYS A 36 8.32 12.01 -11.45
N LYS A 37 7.43 12.55 -10.62
CA LYS A 37 6.82 13.87 -10.83
C LYS A 37 7.84 15.00 -10.65
N ALA A 38 8.71 14.89 -9.65
CA ALA A 38 9.78 15.87 -9.42
C ALA A 38 10.96 15.70 -10.41
N ASP A 39 11.16 14.49 -10.91
CA ASP A 39 12.19 14.17 -11.90
C ASP A 39 11.74 13.00 -12.80
N PRO A 40 11.27 13.29 -14.03
CA PRO A 40 10.82 12.25 -14.96
C PRO A 40 11.89 11.19 -15.28
N ASN A 41 13.18 11.56 -15.19
CA ASN A 41 14.32 10.69 -15.47
C ASN A 41 14.86 9.98 -14.21
N TRP A 42 14.20 10.15 -13.06
CA TRP A 42 14.59 9.45 -11.82
C TRP A 42 14.44 7.94 -11.97
N GLU A 43 15.34 7.20 -11.35
CA GLU A 43 15.39 5.74 -11.39
C GLU A 43 15.58 5.20 -9.96
N ILE A 44 15.13 3.97 -9.75
CA ILE A 44 15.27 3.30 -8.45
C ILE A 44 16.75 3.22 -8.09
N GLY A 45 17.08 3.61 -6.86
CA GLY A 45 18.46 3.69 -6.38
C GLY A 45 19.08 5.08 -6.50
N LYS A 46 18.45 6.03 -7.22
CA LYS A 46 18.86 7.44 -7.19
C LYS A 46 18.25 8.18 -6.00
N PRO A 47 18.94 9.19 -5.43
CA PRO A 47 18.36 10.07 -4.44
C PRO A 47 17.07 10.72 -4.96
N ILE A 48 16.08 10.84 -4.08
CA ILE A 48 14.85 11.58 -4.37
C ILE A 48 15.15 13.07 -4.18
N LYS A 49 14.65 13.93 -5.07
CA LYS A 49 14.83 15.38 -4.95
C LYS A 49 14.19 15.89 -3.66
N ASP A 50 14.84 16.88 -3.04
CA ASP A 50 14.30 17.55 -1.86
C ASP A 50 12.93 18.16 -2.15
N GLY A 51 12.03 18.09 -1.17
CA GLY A 51 10.64 18.56 -1.29
C GLY A 51 9.72 17.70 -2.19
N ALA A 52 10.23 16.69 -2.89
CA ALA A 52 9.39 15.85 -3.77
C ALA A 52 8.32 15.07 -3.01
N LEU A 53 8.59 14.73 -1.74
CA LEU A 53 7.70 13.95 -0.89
C LEU A 53 6.72 14.79 -0.06
N ASP A 54 6.85 16.12 -0.06
CA ASP A 54 6.05 17.03 0.79
C ASP A 54 4.55 16.95 0.50
N SER A 55 4.20 16.56 -0.74
CA SER A 55 2.82 16.39 -1.17
C SER A 55 2.24 15.00 -0.92
N VAL A 56 3.07 14.04 -0.49
CA VAL A 56 2.65 12.65 -0.23
C VAL A 56 2.12 12.54 1.19
N THR A 57 0.80 12.45 1.33
CA THR A 57 0.16 12.18 2.62
C THR A 57 -0.34 10.74 2.71
N ARG A 58 -0.52 10.25 3.94
CA ARG A 58 -1.11 8.93 4.21
C ARG A 58 -2.49 8.81 3.56
N GLU A 59 -3.31 9.84 3.71
CA GLU A 59 -4.67 9.88 3.20
C GLU A 59 -4.68 9.81 1.67
N LEU A 60 -3.74 10.50 1.00
CA LEU A 60 -3.61 10.44 -0.46
C LEU A 60 -3.20 9.04 -0.92
N ALA A 61 -2.19 8.44 -0.29
CA ALA A 61 -1.73 7.11 -0.63
C ALA A 61 -2.83 6.06 -0.43
N GLU A 62 -3.49 6.07 0.74
CA GLU A 62 -4.52 5.08 1.11
C GLU A 62 -5.85 5.27 0.37
N SER A 63 -6.13 6.47 -0.13
CA SER A 63 -7.33 6.73 -0.96
C SER A 63 -7.33 6.02 -2.31
N GLY A 64 -6.22 5.37 -2.69
CA GLY A 64 -6.07 4.73 -4.00
C GLY A 64 -6.01 5.72 -5.17
N LYS A 65 -5.99 7.03 -4.88
CA LYS A 65 -5.73 8.10 -5.83
C LYS A 65 -4.25 8.45 -5.73
N SER A 66 -3.40 7.56 -6.21
CA SER A 66 -2.01 7.97 -6.44
C SER A 66 -2.01 9.19 -7.36
N PRO A 67 -1.13 10.19 -7.15
CA PRO A 67 -1.12 11.43 -7.92
C PRO A 67 -0.88 11.25 -9.42
N ALA A 68 -0.58 10.04 -9.90
CA ALA A 68 -0.45 9.69 -11.32
C ALA A 68 -1.39 8.56 -11.81
N SER A 69 -2.24 7.97 -10.98
CA SER A 69 -3.16 6.92 -11.44
C SER A 69 -4.44 7.55 -11.99
N GLY A 70 -4.37 7.97 -13.25
CA GLY A 70 -5.55 7.91 -14.12
C GLY A 70 -6.08 6.48 -14.07
N GLU A 71 -7.32 6.36 -13.60
CA GLU A 71 -8.27 5.28 -13.85
C GLU A 71 -7.64 3.91 -14.18
N LYS A 72 -7.35 3.12 -13.15
CA LYS A 72 -7.37 1.67 -13.30
C LYS A 72 -8.04 1.06 -12.09
N THR A 73 -9.35 0.91 -12.25
CA THR A 73 -10.26 0.15 -11.40
C THR A 73 -9.67 -1.23 -11.11
N PHE A 74 -9.03 -1.36 -9.96
CA PHE A 74 -8.81 -2.66 -9.31
C PHE A 74 -9.37 -2.58 -7.88
N TYR A 75 -10.61 -2.09 -7.77
CA TYR A 75 -11.46 -2.43 -6.64
C TYR A 75 -12.24 -3.69 -7.04
N THR A 76 -11.62 -4.86 -6.88
CA THR A 76 -12.44 -6.00 -6.47
C THR A 76 -12.81 -5.67 -5.03
N ALA A 77 -14.02 -5.13 -4.86
CA ALA A 77 -14.64 -5.00 -3.55
C ALA A 77 -14.70 -6.41 -2.94
N GLU A 78 -13.74 -6.75 -2.09
CA GLU A 78 -13.94 -7.85 -1.17
C GLU A 78 -15.10 -7.43 -0.27
N THR A 79 -16.25 -8.04 -0.54
CA THR A 79 -17.44 -7.95 0.29
C THR A 79 -17.01 -8.11 1.75
N PRO A 80 -17.42 -7.20 2.67
CA PRO A 80 -17.09 -7.37 4.07
C PRO A 80 -17.73 -8.69 4.52
N LYS A 81 -16.91 -9.69 4.85
CA LYS A 81 -17.40 -10.90 5.49
C LYS A 81 -17.88 -10.51 6.88
N VAL A 82 -19.20 -10.38 7.00
CA VAL A 82 -19.91 -10.33 8.27
C VAL A 82 -19.68 -11.68 8.93
N TYR A 83 -18.82 -11.72 9.94
CA TYR A 83 -18.71 -12.88 10.81
C TYR A 83 -19.93 -12.90 11.73
N GLN A 84 -20.86 -13.82 11.48
CA GLN A 84 -21.89 -14.25 12.43
C GLN A 84 -21.30 -15.31 13.38
#